data_AF-A0A7W5AIE9-F1
#
_entry.id   AF-A0A7W5AIE9-F1
#
_cell.length_a   1.000
_cell.length_b   1.000
_cell.length_c   1.000
_cell.angle_alpha   90.00
_cell.angle_beta   90.00
_cell.angle_gamma   90.00
#
_symmetry.space_group_name_H-M   'P 1'
#
loop_
_entity.id
_entity.type
_entity.pdbx_description
1 polymer ?
#
loop_
_entity_poly.entity_id
_entity_poly.type
_entity_poly.pdbx_seq_one_letter_code
_entity_poly.pdbx_strand_id
1 'polypeptide(L)'
;MSITYNFGQINDVATAIGTFQGRMDQDLNDLYTAFTQLFAQDWQGQAGTACDEARQKWNQGATEIKAALASVGVKLGASADRMQQIDQQIAAGM
;
A
#
# COMPACT_ATOMS: atom_id res chain seq x y z
N MET A 1 15.33 22.98 -23.83
CA MET A 1 14.08 22.92 -23.04
C MET A 1 14.33 21.91 -21.94
N SER A 2 14.76 22.35 -20.75
CA SER A 2 15.03 21.44 -19.62
C SER A 2 13.69 21.06 -19.02
N ILE A 3 13.36 19.78 -18.97
CA ILE A 3 12.18 19.33 -18.23
C ILE A 3 12.57 19.40 -16.76
N THR A 4 12.09 20.42 -16.06
CA THR A 4 12.37 20.58 -14.63
C THR A 4 11.54 19.59 -13.84
N TYR A 5 12.10 18.41 -13.54
CA TYR A 5 11.51 17.47 -12.59
C TYR A 5 11.99 17.83 -11.17
N ASN A 6 11.04 17.93 -10.22
CA ASN A 6 11.39 18.08 -8.81
C ASN A 6 11.65 16.70 -8.19
N PHE A 7 12.87 16.19 -8.37
CA PHE A 7 13.29 14.89 -7.86
C PHE A 7 13.13 14.73 -6.35
N GLY A 8 13.29 15.83 -5.59
CA GLY A 8 13.03 15.85 -4.15
C GLY A 8 11.58 15.49 -3.85
N GLN A 9 10.63 16.12 -4.52
CA GLN A 9 9.20 15.83 -4.34
C GLN A 9 8.82 14.39 -4.74
N ILE A 10 9.43 13.81 -5.77
CA ILE A 10 9.17 12.42 -6.15
C ILE A 10 9.61 11.45 -5.04
N ASN A 11 10.80 11.69 -4.49
CA ASN A 11 11.33 10.88 -3.39
C ASN A 11 10.52 11.06 -2.09
N ASP A 12 10.06 12.28 -1.81
CA ASP A 12 9.18 12.58 -0.68
C ASP A 12 7.85 11.83 -0.80
N VAL A 13 7.24 11.84 -2.00
CA VAL A 13 5.99 11.10 -2.25
C VAL A 13 6.20 9.58 -2.12
N ALA A 14 7.33 9.05 -2.60
CA ALA A 14 7.65 7.63 -2.45
C ALA A 14 7.78 7.23 -0.97
N THR A 15 8.47 8.06 -0.19
CA THR A 15 8.61 7.87 1.27
C THR A 15 7.25 7.97 1.98
N ALA A 16 6.40 8.93 1.57
CA ALA A 16 5.06 9.10 2.11
C ALA A 16 4.16 7.89 1.80
N ILE A 17 4.25 7.31 0.60
CA ILE A 17 3.52 6.09 0.23
C ILE A 17 3.96 4.91 1.09
N GLY A 18 5.27 4.70 1.27
CA GLY A 18 5.78 3.64 2.13
C GLY A 18 5.31 3.79 3.59
N THR A 19 5.32 5.02 4.10
CA THR A 19 4.80 5.34 5.44
C THR A 19 3.30 5.07 5.55
N PHE A 20 2.53 5.46 4.54
CA PHE A 20 1.10 5.22 4.47
C PHE A 20 0.78 3.72 4.41
N GLN A 21 1.53 2.95 3.62
CA GLN A 21 1.42 1.49 3.56
C GLN A 21 1.62 0.85 4.93
N GLY A 22 2.66 1.25 5.66
CA GLY A 22 2.93 0.73 7.01
C GLY A 22 1.80 1.03 7.99
N ARG A 23 1.25 2.26 7.97
CA ARG A 23 0.09 2.62 8.80
C ARG A 23 -1.16 1.83 8.43
N MET A 24 -1.43 1.69 7.13
CA MET A 24 -2.60 0.96 6.67
C MET A 24 -2.52 -0.52 7.03
N ASP A 25 -1.34 -1.12 6.96
CA ASP A 25 -1.11 -2.49 7.42
C ASP A 25 -1.43 -2.66 8.91
N GLN A 26 -1.04 -1.68 9.73
CA GLN A 26 -1.34 -1.68 11.16
C GLN A 26 -2.84 -1.50 11.41
N ASP A 27 -3.49 -0.52 10.77
CA ASP A 27 -4.93 -0.27 10.90
C ASP A 27 -5.76 -1.50 10.48
N LEU A 28 -5.34 -2.19 9.40
CA LEU A 28 -5.99 -3.41 8.94
C LEU A 28 -5.86 -4.56 9.95
N ASN A 29 -4.70 -4.68 10.59
CA ASN A 29 -4.46 -5.70 11.60
C ASN A 29 -5.21 -5.40 12.91
N ASP A 30 -5.26 -4.13 13.32
CA ASP A 30 -5.97 -3.69 14.52
C ASP A 30 -7.48 -3.92 14.36
N LEU A 31 -8.05 -3.59 13.19
CA LEU A 31 -9.46 -3.86 12.91
C LEU A 31 -9.76 -5.36 12.86
N TYR A 32 -8.89 -6.18 12.27
CA TYR A 32 -9.04 -7.64 12.30
C TYR A 32 -9.02 -8.21 13.73
N THR A 33 -8.13 -7.68 14.57
CA THR A 33 -8.01 -8.08 15.97
C THR A 33 -9.26 -7.71 16.75
N ALA A 34 -9.75 -6.47 16.60
CA ALA A 34 -10.98 -6.01 17.23
C ALA A 34 -12.18 -6.85 16.79
N PHE A 35 -12.32 -7.14 15.49
CA PHE A 35 -13.37 -8.03 14.99
C PHE A 35 -13.27 -9.44 15.58
N THR A 36 -12.06 -10.01 15.62
CA THR A 36 -11.84 -11.33 16.19
C THR A 36 -12.20 -11.39 17.67
N GLN A 37 -11.86 -10.36 18.44
CA GLN A 37 -12.26 -10.27 19.86
C GLN A 37 -13.77 -10.16 20.02
N LEU A 38 -14.43 -9.36 19.17
CA LEU A 38 -15.89 -9.21 19.20
C LEU A 38 -16.61 -10.54 18.89
N PHE A 39 -16.06 -11.34 17.97
CA PHE A 39 -16.62 -12.63 17.57
C PHE A 39 -16.18 -13.82 18.44
N ALA A 40 -15.11 -13.69 19.22
CA ALA A 40 -14.68 -14.72 20.15
C ALA A 40 -15.69 -14.95 21.29
N GLN A 41 -16.60 -14.01 21.52
CA GLN A 41 -17.70 -14.18 22.48
C GLN A 41 -18.90 -14.91 21.83
N ASP A 42 -18.84 -16.25 21.77
CA ASP A 42 -20.01 -17.17 21.72
C ASP A 42 -20.99 -17.07 20.53
N TRP A 43 -20.52 -16.99 19.28
CA TRP A 43 -21.40 -17.01 18.10
C TRP A 43 -21.43 -18.41 17.46
N GLN A 44 -22.32 -19.28 17.94
CA GLN A 44 -22.59 -20.61 17.34
C GLN A 44 -23.72 -20.53 16.30
N GLY A 45 -23.75 -21.47 15.34
CA GLY A 45 -24.79 -21.54 14.30
C GLY A 45 -24.58 -20.54 13.15
N GLN A 46 -25.66 -19.95 12.60
CA GLN A 46 -25.58 -19.02 11.45
C GLN A 46 -24.69 -17.79 11.71
N ALA A 47 -24.58 -17.38 12.97
CA ALA A 47 -23.74 -16.27 13.41
C ALA A 47 -22.23 -16.56 13.20
N GLY A 48 -21.80 -17.81 13.43
CA GLY A 48 -20.43 -18.25 13.16
C GLY A 48 -20.11 -18.28 11.67
N THR A 49 -21.04 -18.77 10.84
CA THR A 49 -20.87 -18.76 9.37
C THR A 49 -20.76 -17.35 8.81
N ALA A 50 -21.60 -16.41 9.26
CA ALA A 50 -21.53 -15.01 8.84
C ALA A 50 -20.21 -14.34 9.28
N CYS A 51 -19.69 -14.70 10.46
CA CYS A 51 -18.38 -14.26 10.94
C CYS A 51 -17.24 -14.78 10.05
N ASP A 52 -17.26 -16.05 9.68
CA ASP A 52 -16.25 -16.63 8.79
C ASP A 52 -16.26 -15.99 7.40
N GLU A 53 -17.44 -15.71 6.84
CA GLU A 53 -17.56 -14.96 5.59
C GLU A 53 -17.03 -13.53 5.72
N ALA A 54 -17.34 -12.84 6.82
CA ALA A 54 -16.85 -11.49 7.07
C ALA A 54 -15.32 -11.47 7.18
N ARG A 55 -14.72 -12.47 7.86
CA ARG A 55 -13.26 -12.65 7.93
C ARG A 55 -12.63 -12.88 6.56
N GLN A 56 -13.24 -13.71 5.72
CA GLN A 56 -12.73 -13.97 4.38
C GLN A 56 -12.76 -12.70 3.52
N LYS A 57 -13.88 -11.99 3.49
CA LYS A 57 -14.03 -10.73 2.75
C LYS A 57 -13.05 -9.68 3.24
N TRP A 58 -12.85 -9.58 4.55
CA TRP A 58 -11.86 -8.69 5.15
C TRP A 58 -10.44 -9.01 4.68
N ASN A 59 -10.00 -10.26 4.83
CA ASN A 59 -8.66 -10.68 4.44
C ASN A 59 -8.40 -10.47 2.95
N GLN A 60 -9.42 -10.73 2.11
CA GLN A 60 -9.34 -10.49 0.68
C GLN A 60 -9.19 -9.00 0.37
N GLY A 61 -10.05 -8.14 0.91
CA GLY A 61 -9.98 -6.69 0.69
C GLY A 61 -8.66 -6.09 1.19
N ALA A 62 -8.18 -6.52 2.36
CA ALA A 62 -6.88 -6.13 2.89
C ALA A 62 -5.73 -6.52 1.93
N THR A 63 -5.78 -7.72 1.35
CA THR A 63 -4.79 -8.19 0.37
C THR A 63 -4.82 -7.35 -0.91
N GLU A 64 -6.01 -7.05 -1.43
CA GLU A 64 -6.18 -6.24 -2.64
C GLU A 64 -5.67 -4.81 -2.44
N ILE A 65 -5.96 -4.20 -1.30
CA ILE A 65 -5.45 -2.89 -0.91
C ILE A 65 -3.92 -2.89 -0.87
N LYS A 66 -3.32 -3.88 -0.19
CA LYS A 66 -1.85 -4.01 -0.11
C LYS A 66 -1.22 -4.14 -1.48
N ALA A 67 -1.81 -4.97 -2.35
CA ALA A 67 -1.35 -5.14 -3.72
C ALA A 67 -1.45 -3.85 -4.54
N ALA A 68 -2.55 -3.11 -4.41
CA ALA A 68 -2.73 -1.82 -5.08
C ALA A 68 -1.67 -0.80 -4.63
N LEU A 69 -1.43 -0.68 -3.33
CA LEU A 69 -0.43 0.24 -2.79
C LEU A 69 0.99 -0.15 -3.20
N ALA A 70 1.32 -1.45 -3.17
CA ALA A 70 2.61 -1.94 -3.64
C ALA A 70 2.82 -1.61 -5.13
N SER A 71 1.78 -1.76 -5.95
CA SER A 71 1.82 -1.39 -7.37
C SER A 71 2.09 0.10 -7.58
N VAL A 72 1.47 0.97 -6.78
CA VAL A 72 1.71 2.42 -6.83
C VAL A 72 3.14 2.74 -6.39
N GLY A 73 3.63 2.15 -5.30
CA GLY A 73 4.99 2.34 -4.81
C GLY A 73 6.05 1.90 -5.83
N VAL A 74 5.89 0.72 -6.44
CA VAL A 74 6.79 0.21 -7.48
C VAL A 74 6.78 1.11 -8.71
N LYS A 75 5.61 1.55 -9.18
CA LYS A 75 5.52 2.47 -10.33
C LYS A 75 6.21 3.79 -10.05
N LEU A 76 6.11 4.31 -8.85
CA LEU A 76 6.75 5.57 -8.48
C LEU A 76 8.27 5.42 -8.37
N GLY A 77 8.75 4.34 -7.74
CA GLY A 77 10.19 4.03 -7.68
C GLY A 77 10.81 3.81 -9.07
N ALA A 78 10.17 3.01 -9.92
CA ALA A 78 10.61 2.80 -11.29
C ALA A 78 10.61 4.10 -12.13
N SER A 79 9.68 5.02 -11.84
CA SER A 79 9.66 6.33 -12.49
C SER A 79 10.82 7.20 -12.03
N ALA A 80 11.16 7.18 -10.73
CA ALA A 80 12.30 7.90 -10.18
C ALA A 80 13.63 7.41 -10.78
N ASP A 81 13.84 6.08 -10.85
CA ASP A 81 15.04 5.48 -11.44
C ASP A 81 15.18 5.83 -12.92
N ARG A 82 14.08 5.73 -13.68
CA ARG A 82 14.09 6.06 -15.12
C ARG A 82 14.37 7.53 -15.36
N MET A 83 13.87 8.43 -14.51
CA MET A 83 14.16 9.86 -14.63
C MET A 83 15.63 10.18 -14.30
N GLN A 84 16.21 9.55 -13.27
CA GLN A 84 17.66 9.69 -13.00
C GLN A 84 18.52 9.21 -14.18
N GLN A 85 18.15 8.09 -14.81
CA GLN A 85 18.86 7.59 -15.98
C GLN A 85 18.78 8.55 -17.17
N ILE A 86 17.62 9.16 -17.41
CA ILE A 86 17.44 10.15 -18.48
C ILE A 86 18.29 11.40 -18.19
N ASP A 87 18.31 11.90 -16.96
CA ASP A 87 19.14 13.05 -16.58
C ASP A 87 20.63 12.75 -16.77
N GLN A 88 21.10 11.57 -16.37
CA GLN A 88 22.48 11.15 -16.61
C GLN A 88 22.82 11.06 -18.10
N GLN A 89 21.90 10.55 -18.93
CA GLN A 89 22.08 10.48 -20.38
C GLN A 89 22.10 11.87 -21.02
N ILE A 90 21.24 12.79 -20.57
CA ILE A 90 21.23 14.18 -21.04
C ILE A 90 22.51 14.90 -20.62
N ALA A 91 22.95 14.72 -19.37
CA ALA A 91 24.18 15.32 -18.85
C ALA A 91 25.46 14.75 -19.50
N ALA A 92 25.44 13.49 -19.93
CA ALA A 92 26.56 12.86 -20.65
C ALA A 92 26.55 13.13 -22.16
N GLY A 93 25.42 13.57 -22.71
CA GLY A 93 25.25 13.90 -24.13
C GLY A 93 25.37 15.40 -24.45
N MET A 94 25.45 16.26 -23.43
CA MET A 94 25.92 17.65 -23.52
C MET A 94 27.40 17.74 -23.18
#